data_AF-A0A382QGP4-F1
#
_entry.id   AF-A0A382QGP4-F1
#
_cell.length_a   1.000
_cell.length_b   1.000
_cell.length_c   1.000
_cell.angle_alpha   90.00
_cell.angle_beta   90.00
_cell.angle_gamma   90.00
#
_symmetry.space_group_name_H-M   'P 1'
#
loop_
_entity.id
_entity.type
_entity.pdbx_description
1 polymer ?
#
loop_
_entity_poly.entity_id
_entity_poly.type
_entity_poly.pdbx_seq_one_letter_code
_entity_poly.pdbx_strand_id
1 'polypeptide(L)'
;MLGVQTIGNATLIAYDGTPVLSTDPWMGRDHYAYFGSWHLPYNIPDNIREDVIKSEYIWFSHGHPDHLNPDSLNLFKNNKIL
;
A
#
# COMPACT_ATOMS: atom_id res chain seq x y z
N MET A 1 -18.11 2.21 8.85
CA MET A 1 -18.79 1.41 7.82
C MET A 1 -17.82 0.36 7.32
N LEU A 2 -18.27 -0.87 7.15
CA LEU A 2 -17.48 -1.96 6.59
C LEU A 2 -17.33 -1.76 5.08
N GLY A 3 -16.12 -1.97 4.55
CA GLY A 3 -15.88 -1.81 3.12
C GLY A 3 -14.49 -2.27 2.70
N VAL A 4 -14.30 -2.42 1.39
CA VAL A 4 -13.00 -2.70 0.77
C VAL A 4 -12.83 -1.77 -0.42
N GLN A 5 -11.64 -1.18 -0.53
CA GLN A 5 -11.21 -0.40 -1.69
C GLN A 5 -9.99 -1.07 -2.33
N THR A 6 -9.98 -1.18 -3.65
CA THR A 6 -8.80 -1.58 -4.42
C THR A 6 -8.16 -0.35 -5.03
N ILE A 7 -6.83 -0.32 -5.03
CA ILE A 7 -6.05 0.74 -5.70
C ILE A 7 -5.24 0.21 -6.88
N GLY A 8 -5.39 -1.08 -7.19
CA GLY A 8 -4.68 -1.82 -8.23
C GLY A 8 -3.51 -2.65 -7.72
N ASN A 9 -2.94 -3.45 -8.62
CA ASN A 9 -2.05 -4.57 -8.27
C ASN A 9 -2.68 -5.46 -7.17
N ALA A 10 -1.92 -5.82 -6.14
CA ALA A 10 -2.36 -6.56 -4.97
C ALA A 10 -2.72 -5.64 -3.78
N THR A 11 -2.83 -4.32 -3.98
CA THR A 11 -3.14 -3.40 -2.90
C THR A 11 -4.65 -3.23 -2.72
N LEU A 12 -5.14 -3.67 -1.57
CA LEU A 12 -6.48 -3.39 -1.07
C LEU A 12 -6.40 -2.68 0.28
N ILE A 13 -7.46 -1.95 0.62
CA ILE A 13 -7.68 -1.34 1.92
C ILE A 13 -9.01 -1.86 2.45
N ALA A 14 -9.00 -2.53 3.61
CA ALA A 14 -10.19 -2.93 4.32
C ALA A 14 -10.52 -1.89 5.40
N TYR A 15 -11.81 -1.57 5.52
CA TYR A 15 -12.33 -0.55 6.43
C TYR A 15 -13.31 -1.15 7.42
N ASP A 16 -13.24 -0.68 8.67
CA ASP A 16 -14.30 -0.78 9.68
C ASP A 16 -14.45 0.58 10.37
N GLY A 17 -15.08 1.52 9.67
CA GLY A 17 -15.17 2.93 10.10
C GLY A 17 -13.88 3.73 9.95
N THR A 18 -12.73 3.07 10.07
CA THR A 18 -11.38 3.56 9.79
C THR A 18 -10.65 2.51 8.93
N PRO A 19 -9.55 2.87 8.23
CA PRO A 19 -8.73 1.88 7.54
C PRO A 19 -8.08 0.92 8.55
N VAL A 20 -8.31 -0.38 8.38
CA VAL A 20 -7.87 -1.42 9.32
C VAL A 20 -6.67 -2.18 8.73
N LEU A 21 -6.75 -2.58 7.47
CA LEU A 21 -5.73 -3.41 6.83
C LEU A 21 -5.43 -2.87 5.44
N SER A 22 -4.15 -2.71 5.12
CA SER A 22 -3.69 -2.60 3.74
C SER A 22 -2.74 -3.72 3.36
N THR A 23 -2.92 -4.25 2.16
CA THR A 23 -2.13 -5.39 1.67
C THR A 23 -1.15 -4.94 0.61
N ASP A 24 0.03 -5.53 0.57
CA ASP A 24 1.05 -5.32 -0.46
C ASP A 24 1.12 -3.87 -0.99
N PRO A 25 1.36 -2.85 -0.15
CA PRO A 25 1.20 -1.46 -0.57
C PRO A 25 2.19 -1.04 -1.65
N TRP A 26 1.74 -0.99 -2.91
CA TRP A 26 2.53 -0.42 -4.00
C TRP A 26 2.15 1.04 -4.20
N MET A 27 2.88 1.91 -3.51
CA MET A 27 2.49 3.30 -3.36
C MET A 27 2.75 4.17 -4.60
N GLY A 28 3.24 3.64 -5.73
CA GLY A 28 3.48 4.40 -6.97
C GLY A 28 4.36 5.66 -6.80
N ARG A 29 4.28 6.58 -7.79
CA ARG A 29 5.16 7.77 -7.91
C ARG A 29 6.65 7.37 -7.92
N ASP A 30 7.40 7.80 -6.91
CA ASP A 30 8.84 7.58 -6.76
C ASP A 30 9.19 6.16 -6.29
N HIS A 31 8.19 5.31 -5.97
CA HIS A 31 8.39 3.93 -5.53
C HIS A 31 8.41 2.97 -6.72
N TYR A 32 9.42 3.14 -7.55
CA TYR A 32 9.64 2.30 -8.71
C TYR A 32 10.14 0.91 -8.31
N ALA A 33 9.88 -0.09 -9.16
CA ALA A 33 10.53 -1.39 -9.08
C ALA A 33 11.44 -1.59 -10.31
N TYR A 34 12.41 -2.51 -10.18
CA TYR A 34 13.32 -2.90 -11.27
C TYR A 34 13.93 -1.70 -12.01
N PHE A 35 14.66 -0.85 -11.29
CA PHE A 35 15.39 0.30 -11.84
C PHE A 35 14.51 1.29 -12.62
N GLY A 36 13.27 1.52 -12.19
CA GLY A 36 12.36 2.48 -12.85
C GLY A 36 11.45 1.85 -13.90
N SER A 37 11.68 0.59 -14.29
CA SER A 37 10.92 -0.05 -15.37
C SER A 37 9.49 -0.40 -14.98
N TRP A 38 9.22 -0.58 -13.68
CA TRP A 38 7.89 -0.94 -13.18
C TRP A 38 7.35 0.15 -12.27
N HIS A 39 6.16 0.64 -12.61
CA HIS A 39 5.41 1.62 -11.84
C HIS A 39 3.91 1.50 -12.10
N LEU A 40 3.10 2.10 -11.22
CA LEU A 40 1.68 2.26 -11.48
C LEU A 40 1.45 3.26 -12.63
N PRO A 41 0.56 2.98 -13.59
CA PRO A 41 0.30 3.87 -14.73
C PRO A 41 -0.58 5.07 -14.36
N TYR A 42 -0.93 5.23 -13.08
CA TYR A 42 -1.77 6.29 -12.55
C TYR A 42 -1.27 6.77 -11.19
N ASN A 43 -1.71 7.96 -10.80
CA ASN A 43 -1.49 8.49 -9.46
C ASN A 43 -2.61 8.03 -8.53
N ILE A 44 -2.24 7.45 -7.38
CA ILE A 44 -3.18 7.17 -6.30
C ILE A 44 -3.57 8.51 -5.65
N PRO A 45 -4.87 8.83 -5.52
CA PRO A 45 -5.36 10.00 -4.80
C PRO A 45 -4.79 10.09 -3.37
N ASP A 46 -4.46 11.31 -2.93
CA ASP A 46 -3.74 11.51 -1.66
C ASP A 46 -4.54 11.02 -0.45
N ASN A 47 -5.87 11.18 -0.45
CA ASN A 47 -6.73 10.65 0.62
C ASN A 47 -6.64 9.11 0.74
N ILE A 48 -6.51 8.41 -0.38
CA ILE A 48 -6.38 6.96 -0.39
C ILE A 48 -4.98 6.53 0.06
N ARG A 49 -3.94 7.27 -0.35
CA ARG A 49 -2.57 7.01 0.15
C ARG A 49 -2.49 7.18 1.66
N GLU A 50 -3.12 8.22 2.19
CA GLU A 50 -3.21 8.45 3.62
C GLU A 50 -3.93 7.31 4.32
N ASP A 51 -5.00 6.76 3.74
CA ASP A 51 -5.69 5.60 4.29
C ASP A 51 -4.76 4.38 4.38
N VAL A 52 -3.95 4.10 3.35
CA VAL A 52 -2.95 3.01 3.40
C VAL A 52 -1.96 3.22 4.55
N ILE A 53 -1.43 4.44 4.71
CA ILE A 53 -0.46 4.77 5.76
C ILE A 53 -1.10 4.70 7.15
N LYS A 54 -2.38 5.05 7.27
CA LYS A 54 -3.15 5.06 8.53
C LYS A 54 -3.73 3.69 8.90
N SER A 55 -3.75 2.71 7.99
CA SER A 55 -4.19 1.34 8.27
C SER A 55 -3.48 0.78 9.50
N GLU A 56 -4.22 0.25 10.47
CA GLU A 56 -3.60 -0.33 11.68
C GLU A 56 -2.62 -1.47 11.34
N TYR A 57 -3.00 -2.31 10.38
CA TYR A 57 -2.23 -3.45 9.92
C TYR A 57 -1.76 -3.28 8.48
N ILE A 58 -0.53 -3.71 8.21
CA ILE A 58 0.00 -3.87 6.87
C ILE A 58 0.37 -5.33 6.67
N TRP A 59 -0.14 -5.94 5.61
CA TRP A 59 0.20 -7.32 5.25
C TRP A 59 1.07 -7.33 4.00
N PHE A 60 2.19 -8.05 4.06
CA PHE A 60 3.02 -8.34 2.89
C PHE A 60 2.93 -9.83 2.56
N SER A 61 2.51 -10.16 1.34
CA SER A 61 2.35 -11.54 0.90
C SER A 61 3.69 -12.20 0.57
N HIS A 62 4.63 -11.46 -0.05
CA HIS A 62 5.97 -11.93 -0.40
C HIS A 62 6.92 -10.77 -0.74
N GLY A 63 8.20 -11.08 -0.98
CA GLY A 63 9.28 -10.10 -1.14
C GLY A 63 9.47 -9.50 -2.54
N HIS A 64 8.54 -9.65 -3.48
CA HIS A 64 8.66 -8.96 -4.76
C HIS A 64 8.45 -7.43 -4.59
N PRO A 65 9.18 -6.59 -5.33
CA PRO A 65 9.22 -5.14 -5.08
C PRO A 65 7.92 -4.39 -5.41
N ASP A 66 6.98 -4.98 -6.14
CA ASP A 66 5.62 -4.49 -6.35
C ASP A 66 4.64 -4.91 -5.24
N HIS A 67 5.11 -5.66 -4.24
CA HIS A 67 4.39 -6.04 -3.03
C HIS A 67 5.06 -5.50 -1.76
N LEU A 68 6.37 -5.72 -1.65
CA LEU A 68 7.26 -5.23 -0.59
C LEU A 68 8.29 -4.27 -1.19
N ASN A 69 7.88 -3.02 -1.39
CA ASN A 69 8.74 -2.02 -2.00
C ASN A 69 9.71 -1.41 -0.96
N PRO A 70 11.03 -1.45 -1.17
CA PRO A 70 12.01 -0.92 -0.22
C PRO A 70 11.93 0.61 -0.06
N ASP A 71 11.50 1.34 -1.10
CA ASP A 71 11.46 2.80 -1.09
C ASP A 71 10.27 3.34 -0.27
N SER A 72 9.18 2.57 -0.15
CA SER A 72 8.00 2.95 0.64
C SER A 72 7.93 2.30 2.02
N LEU A 73 8.80 1.34 2.32
CA LEU A 73 8.81 0.56 3.56
C LEU A 73 8.91 1.44 4.82
N ASN A 74 9.57 2.59 4.71
CA ASN A 74 9.70 3.56 5.80
C ASN A 74 8.39 4.22 6.22
N LEU A 75 7.37 4.23 5.35
CA LEU A 75 6.05 4.78 5.64
C LEU A 75 5.28 3.93 6.66
N PHE A 76 5.64 2.64 6.78
CA PHE A 76 4.88 1.66 7.56
C PHE A 76 5.52 1.31 8.92
N LYS A 77 6.49 2.10 9.38
CA LYS A 77 7.27 1.83 10.61
C LYS A 77 6.45 1.83 11.90
N ASN A 78 5.30 2.50 11.89
CA ASN A 78 4.42 2.65 13.06
C ASN A 78 3.21 1.70 13.00
N ASN A 79 3.07 0.94 11.94
CA ASN A 79 1.95 0.03 11.70
C ASN A 79 2.30 -1.37 12.25
N LYS A 80 1.29 -2.19 12.48
CA LYS A 80 1.50 -3.61 12.81
C LYS A 80 1.68 -4.41 11.53
N ILE A 81 2.85 -5.01 11.36
CA ILE A 81 3.13 -5.86 10.19
C ILE A 81 2.64 -7.28 10.48
N LEU A 82 1.86 -7.84 9.56
CA LEU A 82 1.34 -9.22 9.60
C LEU A 82 2.09 -10.14 8.63
#